data_AF-A0A6I1DTH1-F1
#
_entry.id   AF-A0A6I1DTH1-F1
#
_cell.length_a   1.000
_cell.length_b   1.000
_cell.length_c   1.000
_cell.angle_alpha   90.00
_cell.angle_beta   90.00
_cell.angle_gamma   90.00
#
_symmetry.space_group_name_H-M   'P 1'
#
loop_
_entity.id
_entity.type
_entity.pdbx_description
1 polymer ?
#
loop_
_entity_poly.entity_id
_entity_poly.type
_entity_poly.pdbx_seq_one_letter_code
_entity_poly.pdbx_strand_id
1 'polypeptide(L)' 'RKAMAESELEKALQQLRNGGDAEQVLRRFQHSLVNKWLHSPSVTLRKMAADGRAEALLLARELLLDDDQS' A
#
# COMPACT_ATOMS: atom_id res chain seq x y z
N ARG A 1 -4.50 -8.10 3.30
CA ARG A 1 -4.73 -6.95 2.38
C ARG A 1 -6.12 -6.34 2.58
N LYS A 2 -7.21 -7.12 2.50
CA LYS A 2 -8.59 -6.65 2.73
C LYS A 2 -8.79 -5.92 4.08
N ALA A 3 -8.39 -6.53 5.20
CA ALA A 3 -8.52 -5.92 6.53
C ALA A 3 -7.78 -4.56 6.70
N MET A 4 -6.64 -4.39 6.03
CA MET A 4 -5.91 -3.11 6.03
C MET A 4 -6.67 -2.05 5.25
N ALA A 5 -7.19 -2.39 4.07
CA ALA A 5 -8.00 -1.48 3.27
C ALA A 5 -9.29 -1.09 4.00
N GLU A 6 -9.95 -2.04 4.65
CA GLU A 6 -11.15 -1.80 5.48
C GLU A 6 -10.84 -0.85 6.63
N SER A 7 -9.73 -1.02 7.34
CA SER A 7 -9.33 -0.11 8.43
C SER A 7 -9.04 1.32 7.93
N GLU A 8 -8.38 1.47 6.78
CA GLU A 8 -8.14 2.82 6.22
C GLU A 8 -9.44 3.46 5.73
N LEU A 9 -10.36 2.67 5.17
CA LEU A 9 -11.67 3.12 4.74
C LEU A 9 -12.52 3.58 5.93
N GLU A 10 -12.52 2.82 7.02
CA GLU A 10 -13.26 3.18 8.24
C GLU A 10 -12.79 4.52 8.83
N LYS A 11 -11.47 4.76 8.84
CA LYS A 11 -10.90 6.06 9.26
C LYS A 11 -11.35 7.20 8.35
N ALA A 12 -11.32 6.99 7.04
CA ALA A 12 -11.78 8.00 6.07
C ALA A 12 -13.27 8.30 6.26
N LEU A 13 -14.10 7.27 6.38
CA LEU A 13 -15.54 7.42 6.65
C LEU A 13 -15.80 8.16 7.95
N GLN A 14 -15.04 7.87 9.01
CA GLN A 14 -15.18 8.59 10.28
C GLN A 14 -14.81 10.07 10.14
N GLN A 15 -13.75 10.40 9.39
CA GLN A 15 -13.37 11.80 9.13
C GLN A 15 -14.44 12.55 8.34
N LEU A 16 -15.03 11.91 7.32
CA LEU A 16 -16.13 12.48 6.54
C LEU A 16 -17.37 12.72 7.43
N ARG A 17 -17.75 11.74 8.26
CA ARG A 17 -18.88 11.87 9.19
C ARG A 17 -18.71 13.00 10.20
N ASN A 18 -17.46 13.31 10.55
CA ASN A 18 -17.12 14.41 11.44
C ASN A 18 -17.06 15.78 10.72
N GLY A 19 -17.46 15.86 9.45
CA GLY A 19 -17.46 17.10 8.66
C GLY A 19 -16.11 17.46 8.05
N GLY A 20 -15.19 16.49 7.95
CA GLY A 20 -13.92 16.69 7.26
C GLY A 20 -14.13 16.99 5.77
N ASP A 21 -13.24 17.82 5.21
CA ASP A 21 -13.23 18.12 3.78
C ASP A 21 -13.03 16.85 2.94
N ALA A 22 -13.97 16.60 2.03
CA ALA A 22 -14.04 15.33 1.31
C ALA A 22 -12.80 15.07 0.44
N GLU A 23 -12.32 16.10 -0.25
CA GLU A 23 -11.16 15.98 -1.13
C GLU A 23 -9.90 15.64 -0.32
N GLN A 24 -9.65 16.36 0.78
CA GLN A 24 -8.51 16.08 1.64
C GLN A 24 -8.57 14.69 2.27
N VAL A 25 -9.74 14.25 2.74
CA VAL A 25 -9.89 12.92 3.35
C VAL A 25 -9.61 11.82 2.32
N LEU A 26 -10.16 11.93 1.12
CA LEU A 26 -9.97 10.93 0.07
C LEU A 26 -8.52 10.88 -0.43
N ARG A 27 -7.86 12.04 -0.61
CA ARG A 27 -6.43 12.09 -0.96
C ARG A 27 -5.57 11.41 0.11
N ARG A 28 -5.84 11.69 1.39
CA ARG A 28 -5.12 11.04 2.51
C ARG A 28 -5.37 9.55 2.56
N PHE A 29 -6.61 9.11 2.34
CA PHE A 29 -6.96 7.70 2.27
C PHE A 29 -6.18 6.99 1.16
N GLN A 30 -6.20 7.52 -0.07
CA GLN A 30 -5.45 6.97 -1.20
C GLN A 30 -3.96 6.82 -0.86
N HIS A 31 -3.33 7.91 -0.40
CA HIS A 31 -1.90 7.88 -0.06
C HIS A 31 -1.58 6.87 1.06
N SER A 32 -2.39 6.85 2.12
CA SER A 32 -2.16 5.96 3.26
C SER A 32 -2.34 4.49 2.87
N LEU A 33 -3.34 4.20 2.03
CA LEU A 33 -3.60 2.86 1.54
C LEU A 33 -2.45 2.34 0.67
N VAL A 34 -2.01 3.14 -0.31
CA VAL A 34 -0.90 2.78 -1.22
C VAL A 34 0.40 2.60 -0.43
N ASN A 35 0.73 3.54 0.46
CA ASN A 35 1.95 3.46 1.26
C ASN A 35 1.98 2.21 2.16
N LYS A 36 0.87 1.90 2.83
CA LYS A 36 0.79 0.70 3.68
C LYS A 36 0.82 -0.58 2.85
N TRP A 37 0.21 -0.57 1.67
CA TRP A 37 0.26 -1.69 0.77
C TRP A 37 1.67 -1.96 0.26
N LEU A 38 2.43 -0.94 -0.13
CA LEU A 38 3.81 -1.06 -0.63
C LEU A 38 4.84 -1.35 0.47
N HIS A 39 4.58 -0.97 1.71
CA HIS A 39 5.54 -1.17 2.81
C HIS A 39 5.83 -2.65 3.05
N SER A 40 4.81 -3.50 3.15
CA SER A 40 5.00 -4.94 3.44
C SER A 40 5.79 -5.66 2.34
N PRO A 41 5.47 -5.52 1.04
CA PRO A 41 6.28 -6.06 -0.04
C PRO A 41 7.70 -5.50 -0.06
N SER A 42 7.88 -4.20 0.17
CA SER A 42 9.21 -3.57 0.21
C SER A 42 10.09 -4.10 1.35
N VAL A 43 9.51 -4.44 2.50
CA VAL A 43 10.24 -5.12 3.59
C VAL A 43 10.64 -6.54 3.19
N THR A 44 9.73 -7.30 2.57
CA THR A 44 10.01 -8.67 2.09
C THR A 44 11.11 -8.68 1.04
N LEU A 45 11.06 -7.77 0.07
CA LEU A 45 12.11 -7.59 -0.94
C LEU A 45 13.48 -7.32 -0.30
N ARG A 46 13.55 -6.40 0.68
CA ARG A 46 14.80 -6.10 1.40
C ARG A 46 15.37 -7.33 2.11
N LYS A 47 14.52 -8.15 2.74
CA LYS A 47 14.95 -9.41 3.38
C LYS A 47 15.50 -10.40 2.36
N MET A 48 14.80 -10.60 1.24
CA MET A 48 15.24 -11.52 0.18
C MET A 48 16.56 -11.08 -0.45
N ALA A 49 16.81 -9.77 -0.54
CA ALA A 49 18.09 -9.23 -0.96
C ALA A 49 19.21 -9.51 0.05
N ALA A 50 18.93 -9.35 1.35
CA ALA A 50 19.89 -9.71 2.40
C ALA A 50 20.22 -11.21 2.41
N ASP A 51 19.24 -12.06 2.05
CA ASP A 51 19.38 -13.52 1.99
C ASP A 51 20.02 -14.01 0.67
N GLY A 52 20.43 -13.11 -0.24
CA GLY A 52 21.06 -13.47 -1.52
C GLY A 52 20.14 -14.13 -2.55
N ARG A 53 18.81 -13.97 -2.41
CA ARG A 53 17.80 -14.66 -3.25
C ARG A 53 17.50 -13.89 -4.54
N ALA A 54 18.47 -13.78 -5.43
CA ALA A 54 18.40 -12.94 -6.65
C ALA A 54 17.21 -13.25 -7.58
N GLU A 55 16.94 -14.53 -7.88
CA GLU A 55 15.81 -14.90 -8.76
C GLU A 55 14.45 -14.53 -8.15
N ALA A 56 14.32 -14.72 -6.84
CA ALA A 56 13.09 -14.42 -6.13
C ALA A 56 12.85 -12.91 -6.01
N LEU A 57 13.89 -12.07 -6.08
CA LEU A 57 13.77 -10.62 -6.21
C LEU A 57 13.26 -10.19 -7.58
N LEU A 58 13.73 -10.82 -8.66
CA LEU A 58 13.30 -10.51 -10.02
C LEU A 58 11.80 -10.78 -10.18
N LEU A 59 11.35 -11.96 -9.75
CA LEU A 59 9.92 -12.32 -9.78
C LEU A 59 9.07 -11.38 -8.92
N ALA A 60 9.57 -11.01 -7.74
CA ALA A 60 8.84 -10.11 -6.86
C ALA A 60 8.76 -8.68 -7.43
N ARG A 61 9.77 -8.22 -8.16
CA ARG A 61 9.72 -6.93 -8.87
C ARG A 61 8.65 -6.93 -9.97
N GLU A 62 8.59 -7.97 -10.78
CA GLU A 62 7.56 -8.14 -11.82
C GLU A 62 6.14 -8.12 -11.20
N LEU A 63 5.91 -8.93 -10.16
CA LEU A 63 4.59 -9.05 -9.54
C LEU A 63 4.11 -7.84 -8.73
N LEU A 64 5.02 -6.93 -8.33
CA LEU A 64 4.70 -5.84 -7.40
C LEU A 64 4.87 -4.44 -8.00
N LEU A 65 5.64 -4.30 -9.09
CA LEU A 65 6.03 -3.00 -9.65
C LEU A 65 5.66 -2.83 -11.14
N ASP A 66 5.23 -3.87 -11.86
CA ASP A 66 4.82 -3.74 -13.27
C ASP A 66 3.36 -3.29 -13.47
N ASP A 67 2.57 -3.09 -12.40
CA ASP A 67 1.19 -2.58 -12.50
C ASP A 67 1.10 -1.05 -12.70
N ASP A 68 2.22 -0.32 -12.84
CA ASP A 68 2.28 1.15 -12.96
C ASP A 68 2.09 1.66 -14.41
N GLN A 69 1.38 0.91 -15.27
CA GLN A 69 1.15 1.23 -16.69
C GLN A 69 -0.35 1.36 -17.08
N SER A 70 -1.24 1.70 -16.15
CA SER A 70 -2.68 1.87 -16.45
C SER A 70 -3.31 3.09 -15.80
#